data_AF-A0A6N7PF77-F1
#
_entry.id   AF-A0A6N7PF77-F1
#
_cell.length_a   1.000
_cell.length_b   1.000
_cell.length_c   1.000
_cell.angle_alpha   90.00
_cell.angle_beta   90.00
_cell.angle_gamma   90.00
#
_symmetry.space_group_name_H-M   'P 1'
#
loop_
_entity.id
_entity.type
_entity.pdbx_description
1 polymer ?
#
loop_
_entity_poly.entity_id
_entity_poly.type
_entity_poly.pdbx_seq_one_letter_code
_entity_poly.pdbx_strand_id
1 'polypeptide(L)'
;MRVRPDPRHLLAATLGLLLGNATGACSTDAVGIEACREIETARCEALPACGATEAEAAYCIDLYRDQCLHGIRSGQEPGSDATARCVEAVGAVAACARAGAASMADCPAEPLITGADPVGITPCAIITRSPERLADCAFVAPPEDAGTTPPDTSDAGDAGDATD
;
A
#
# COMPACT_ATOMS: atom_id res chain seq x y z
N MET A 1 69.92 -1.66 17.87
CA MET A 1 68.92 -2.44 17.11
C MET A 1 67.55 -2.20 17.73
N ARG A 2 66.63 -1.53 17.03
CA ARG A 2 65.26 -1.28 17.49
C ARG A 2 64.33 -2.14 16.66
N VAL A 3 63.70 -3.14 17.28
CA VAL A 3 62.64 -3.95 16.68
C VAL A 3 61.37 -3.09 16.66
N ARG A 4 60.74 -2.93 15.50
CA ARG A 4 59.42 -2.28 15.39
C ARG A 4 58.33 -3.35 15.44
N PRO A 5 57.32 -3.22 16.32
CA PRO A 5 56.16 -4.11 16.32
C PRO A 5 55.20 -3.76 15.17
N ASP A 6 54.62 -4.80 14.57
CA ASP A 6 53.73 -4.75 13.41
C ASP A 6 52.33 -4.19 13.79
N PRO A 7 51.73 -3.28 13.00
CA PRO A 7 50.45 -2.62 13.31
C PRO A 7 49.20 -3.49 13.07
N ARG A 8 49.36 -4.82 12.95
CA ARG A 8 48.31 -5.73 12.48
C ARG A 8 47.31 -6.20 13.54
N HIS A 9 47.43 -5.76 14.80
CA HIS A 9 46.65 -6.33 15.91
C HIS A 9 45.90 -5.33 16.79
N LEU A 10 45.65 -4.10 16.32
CA LEU A 10 44.98 -3.04 17.09
C LEU A 10 43.56 -2.66 16.59
N LEU A 11 42.88 -3.55 15.87
CA LEU A 11 41.46 -3.37 15.49
C LEU A 11 40.67 -4.64 15.78
N ALA A 12 40.68 -5.07 17.04
CA ALA A 12 39.73 -6.01 17.59
C ALA A 12 38.97 -5.30 18.72
N ALA A 13 37.64 -5.49 18.75
CA ALA A 13 36.70 -5.09 19.81
C ALA A 13 35.95 -3.74 19.69
N THR A 14 35.27 -3.50 18.56
CA THR A 14 34.03 -2.70 18.52
C THR A 14 33.00 -3.35 17.57
N LEU A 15 32.77 -4.66 17.74
CA LEU A 15 31.76 -5.42 17.00
C LEU A 15 30.83 -6.10 17.99
N GLY A 16 30.01 -5.31 18.67
CA GLY A 16 29.05 -5.81 19.63
C GLY A 16 28.04 -4.72 19.94
N LEU A 17 26.77 -5.05 19.79
CA LEU A 17 25.59 -4.28 20.24
C LEU A 17 24.93 -3.31 19.23
N LEU A 18 24.52 -3.84 18.07
CA LEU A 18 23.40 -3.30 17.27
C LEU A 18 22.40 -4.43 16.91
N LEU A 19 22.16 -5.33 17.86
CA LEU A 19 21.13 -6.37 17.81
C LEU A 19 20.04 -5.97 18.81
N GLY A 20 19.13 -5.08 18.43
CA GLY A 20 18.02 -4.68 19.30
C GLY A 20 17.12 -3.65 18.65
N ASN A 21 15.82 -3.94 18.62
CA ASN A 21 14.71 -3.10 18.15
C ASN A 21 14.38 -3.14 16.65
N ALA A 22 14.32 -4.33 16.07
CA ALA A 22 13.43 -4.58 14.94
C ALA A 22 12.34 -5.58 15.34
N THR A 23 11.63 -5.31 16.45
CA THR A 23 10.26 -5.80 16.60
C THR A 23 9.35 -4.86 15.80
N GLY A 24 9.64 -4.69 14.51
CA GLY A 24 8.59 -4.33 13.57
C GLY A 24 7.66 -5.52 13.58
N ALA A 25 6.57 -5.43 14.34
CA ALA A 25 5.59 -6.49 14.41
C ALA A 25 5.12 -6.76 12.98
N CYS A 26 5.53 -7.90 12.41
CA CYS A 26 4.78 -8.51 11.33
C CYS A 26 3.40 -8.80 11.92
N SER A 27 2.49 -7.81 11.83
CA SER A 27 1.12 -7.98 12.30
C SER A 27 0.49 -9.07 11.46
N THR A 28 -0.15 -10.02 12.14
CA THR A 28 -0.94 -11.08 11.52
C THR A 28 -2.37 -10.61 11.20
N ASP A 29 -2.67 -9.34 11.44
CA ASP A 29 -4.03 -8.77 11.39
C ASP A 29 -4.33 -8.14 10.03
N ALA A 30 -3.64 -8.59 8.97
CA ALA A 30 -3.94 -8.17 7.61
C ALA A 30 -5.34 -8.68 7.22
N VAL A 31 -6.19 -7.75 6.77
CA VAL A 31 -7.58 -8.01 6.37
C VAL A 31 -7.72 -7.73 4.88
N GLY A 32 -8.49 -8.55 4.16
CA GLY A 32 -8.78 -8.35 2.74
C GLY A 32 -7.61 -8.63 1.81
N ILE A 33 -6.71 -9.56 2.14
CA ILE A 33 -5.54 -9.90 1.29
C ILE A 33 -5.99 -10.35 -0.10
N GLU A 34 -6.94 -11.27 -0.17
CA GLU A 34 -7.48 -11.80 -1.43
C GLU A 34 -8.20 -10.70 -2.22
N ALA A 35 -9.05 -9.91 -1.56
CA ALA A 35 -9.73 -8.80 -2.21
C ALA A 35 -8.76 -7.74 -2.74
N CYS A 36 -7.71 -7.40 -1.99
CA CYS A 36 -6.63 -6.51 -2.44
C CYS A 36 -6.00 -7.07 -3.72
N ARG A 37 -5.65 -8.35 -3.74
CA ARG A 37 -5.03 -8.98 -4.92
C ARG A 37 -5.95 -8.95 -6.13
N GLU A 38 -7.23 -9.22 -5.98
CA GLU A 38 -8.19 -9.17 -7.09
C GLU A 38 -8.32 -7.75 -7.67
N ILE A 39 -8.49 -6.75 -6.80
CA ILE A 39 -8.62 -5.34 -7.21
C ILE A 39 -7.34 -4.83 -7.87
N GLU A 40 -6.18 -5.10 -7.26
CA GLU A 40 -4.89 -4.65 -7.79
C GLU A 40 -4.51 -5.39 -9.06
N THR A 41 -4.87 -6.67 -9.21
CA THR A 41 -4.70 -7.40 -10.48
C THR A 41 -5.50 -6.72 -11.58
N ALA A 42 -6.79 -6.45 -11.35
CA ALA A 42 -7.64 -5.77 -12.33
C ALA A 42 -7.10 -4.37 -12.69
N ARG A 43 -6.58 -3.64 -11.71
CA ARG A 43 -5.99 -2.31 -11.91
C ARG A 43 -4.68 -2.37 -12.71
N CYS A 44 -3.82 -3.34 -12.41
CA CYS A 44 -2.59 -3.55 -13.15
C CYS A 44 -2.86 -4.00 -14.60
N GLU A 45 -3.82 -4.90 -14.82
CA GLU A 45 -4.28 -5.30 -16.16
C GLU A 45 -4.94 -4.15 -16.95
N ALA A 46 -5.44 -3.13 -16.27
CA ALA A 46 -5.97 -1.92 -16.90
C ALA A 46 -4.88 -0.92 -17.34
N LEU A 47 -3.64 -1.03 -16.85
CA LEU A 47 -2.56 -0.08 -17.16
C LEU A 47 -2.27 0.12 -18.66
N PRO A 48 -2.37 -0.89 -19.54
CA PRO A 48 -2.17 -0.69 -20.98
C PRO A 48 -3.15 0.28 -21.63
N ALA A 49 -4.34 0.45 -21.05
CA ALA A 49 -5.29 1.51 -21.48
C ALA A 49 -4.72 2.93 -21.30
N CYS A 50 -3.67 3.05 -20.49
CA CYS A 50 -3.01 4.30 -20.12
C CYS A 50 -1.56 4.36 -20.62
N GLY A 51 -1.20 3.52 -21.60
CA GLY A 51 0.10 3.57 -22.29
C GLY A 51 1.20 2.75 -21.63
N ALA A 52 0.91 2.00 -20.57
CA ALA A 52 1.86 1.01 -20.07
C ALA A 52 1.99 -0.18 -21.04
N THR A 53 3.13 -0.84 -21.01
CA THR A 53 3.36 -2.10 -21.71
C THR A 53 2.81 -3.27 -20.90
N GLU A 54 2.58 -4.41 -21.57
CA GLU A 54 2.20 -5.66 -20.90
C GLU A 54 3.23 -6.12 -19.86
N ALA A 55 4.53 -5.82 -20.09
CA ALA A 55 5.59 -6.12 -19.13
C ALA A 55 5.49 -5.28 -17.86
N GLU A 56 5.11 -4.01 -17.98
CA GLU A 56 4.86 -3.14 -16.82
C GLU A 56 3.60 -3.56 -16.06
N ALA A 57 2.55 -4.00 -16.77
CA ALA A 57 1.35 -4.57 -16.15
C ALA A 57 1.69 -5.85 -15.36
N ALA A 58 2.46 -6.77 -15.94
CA ALA A 58 2.92 -7.99 -15.24
C ALA A 58 3.78 -7.66 -14.01
N TYR A 59 4.70 -6.70 -14.12
CA TYR A 59 5.50 -6.24 -12.99
C TYR A 59 4.64 -5.61 -11.88
N CYS A 60 3.61 -4.84 -12.25
CA CYS A 60 2.64 -4.29 -11.30
C CYS A 60 1.92 -5.42 -10.53
N ILE A 61 1.48 -6.47 -11.21
CA ILE A 61 0.82 -7.62 -10.58
C ILE A 61 1.76 -8.30 -9.58
N ASP A 62 3.01 -8.56 -9.96
CA ASP A 62 4.00 -9.16 -9.06
C ASP A 62 4.27 -8.29 -7.83
N LEU A 63 4.39 -6.98 -8.03
CA LEU A 63 4.59 -6.02 -6.94
C LEU A 63 3.39 -6.04 -5.98
N TYR A 64 2.18 -5.93 -6.49
CA TYR A 64 0.98 -5.85 -5.66
C TYR A 64 0.56 -7.18 -5.06
N ARG A 65 0.95 -8.32 -5.64
CA ARG A 65 0.81 -9.65 -4.99
C ARG A 65 1.44 -9.65 -3.61
N ASP A 66 2.61 -9.02 -3.49
CA ASP A 66 3.40 -8.96 -2.27
C ASP A 66 2.93 -7.80 -1.37
N GLN A 67 2.62 -6.62 -1.94
CA GLN A 67 2.09 -5.50 -1.14
C GLN A 67 0.75 -5.81 -0.50
N CYS A 68 -0.10 -6.58 -1.18
CA CYS A 68 -1.38 -7.02 -0.63
C CYS A 68 -1.25 -7.99 0.55
N LEU A 69 -0.05 -8.48 0.89
CA LEU A 69 0.16 -9.23 2.15
C LEU A 69 -0.07 -8.36 3.39
N HIS A 70 -0.12 -7.04 3.23
CA HIS A 70 -0.51 -6.10 4.29
C HIS A 70 -2.03 -5.88 4.38
N GLY A 71 -2.82 -6.52 3.51
CA GLY A 71 -4.27 -6.34 3.43
C GLY A 71 -4.69 -5.04 2.73
N ILE A 72 -5.99 -4.77 2.74
CA ILE A 72 -6.56 -3.51 2.25
C ILE A 72 -6.29 -2.40 3.26
N ARG A 73 -5.96 -1.21 2.75
CA ARG A 73 -5.57 -0.04 3.55
C ARG A 73 -6.63 0.41 4.56
N SER A 74 -7.91 0.16 4.31
CA SER A 74 -9.00 0.44 5.26
C SER A 74 -9.01 -0.46 6.49
N GLY A 75 -8.33 -1.61 6.44
CA GLY A 75 -8.36 -2.64 7.47
C GLY A 75 -9.73 -3.32 7.63
N GLN A 76 -10.66 -3.10 6.70
CA GLN A 76 -11.98 -3.73 6.69
C GLN A 76 -12.05 -4.79 5.60
N GLU A 77 -12.64 -5.94 5.91
CA GLU A 77 -12.86 -7.01 4.94
C GLU A 77 -14.02 -6.62 4.03
N PRO A 78 -13.79 -6.39 2.72
CA PRO A 78 -14.90 -6.22 1.80
C PRO A 78 -15.58 -7.57 1.57
N GLY A 79 -16.91 -7.55 1.42
CA GLY A 79 -17.62 -8.72 0.91
C GLY A 79 -17.25 -8.98 -0.56
N SER A 80 -17.36 -10.24 -0.99
CA SER A 80 -17.09 -10.65 -2.39
C SER A 80 -17.83 -9.79 -3.41
N ASP A 81 -19.08 -9.40 -3.11
CA ASP A 81 -19.89 -8.58 -4.01
C ASP A 81 -19.33 -7.16 -4.14
N ALA A 82 -18.75 -6.59 -3.08
CA ALA A 82 -18.11 -5.28 -3.13
C ALA A 82 -16.79 -5.33 -3.91
N THR A 83 -15.98 -6.37 -3.70
CA THR A 83 -14.75 -6.63 -4.46
C THR A 83 -15.06 -6.76 -5.95
N ALA A 84 -16.07 -7.57 -6.32
CA ALA A 84 -16.46 -7.78 -7.70
C ALA A 84 -16.92 -6.49 -8.39
N ARG A 85 -17.73 -5.66 -7.72
CA ARG A 85 -18.15 -4.36 -8.27
C ARG A 85 -16.97 -3.41 -8.45
N CYS A 86 -16.02 -3.38 -7.51
CA CYS A 86 -14.82 -2.57 -7.67
C CYS A 86 -13.98 -3.03 -8.88
N VAL A 87 -13.80 -4.34 -9.07
CA VAL A 87 -13.12 -4.91 -10.24
C VAL A 87 -13.83 -4.54 -11.55
N GLU A 88 -15.16 -4.66 -11.59
CA GLU A 88 -15.97 -4.26 -12.74
C GLU A 88 -15.79 -2.76 -13.05
N ALA A 89 -15.85 -1.92 -12.01
CA ALA A 89 -15.67 -0.48 -12.14
C ALA A 89 -14.30 -0.12 -12.71
N VAL A 90 -13.23 -0.75 -12.23
CA VAL A 90 -11.87 -0.58 -12.79
C VAL A 90 -11.83 -0.97 -14.28
N GLY A 91 -12.47 -2.08 -14.64
CA GLY A 91 -12.58 -2.54 -16.04
C GLY A 91 -13.32 -1.55 -16.94
N ALA A 92 -14.40 -0.95 -16.46
CA ALA A 92 -15.17 0.06 -17.18
C ALA A 92 -14.40 1.38 -17.34
N VAL A 93 -13.68 1.84 -16.30
CA VAL A 93 -12.75 2.99 -16.42
C VAL A 93 -11.68 2.71 -17.47
N ALA A 94 -11.13 1.49 -17.50
CA ALA A 94 -10.15 1.09 -18.51
C ALA A 94 -10.73 1.11 -19.94
N ALA A 95 -11.98 0.68 -20.10
CA ALA A 95 -12.69 0.80 -21.38
C ALA A 95 -12.86 2.27 -21.79
N CYS A 96 -13.18 3.15 -20.85
CA CYS A 96 -13.32 4.58 -21.11
C CYS A 96 -11.98 5.25 -21.47
N ALA A 97 -10.89 4.87 -20.78
CA ALA A 97 -9.54 5.29 -21.11
C ALA A 97 -9.15 4.88 -22.54
N ARG A 98 -9.42 3.63 -22.94
CA ARG A 98 -9.21 3.15 -24.33
C ARG A 98 -10.04 3.91 -25.36
N ALA A 99 -11.24 4.36 -24.98
CA ALA A 99 -12.09 5.20 -25.83
C ALA A 99 -11.58 6.64 -25.98
N GLY A 100 -10.52 7.02 -25.26
CA GLY A 100 -9.91 8.35 -25.35
C GLY A 100 -10.63 9.43 -24.54
N ALA A 101 -11.39 9.05 -23.51
CA ALA A 101 -12.04 10.01 -22.63
C ALA A 101 -11.01 10.93 -21.95
N ALA A 102 -11.24 12.24 -22.04
CA ALA A 102 -10.37 13.25 -21.46
C ALA A 102 -10.55 13.34 -19.94
N SER A 103 -11.76 13.04 -19.45
CA SER A 103 -12.12 13.13 -18.04
C SER A 103 -13.13 12.05 -17.64
N MET A 104 -13.31 11.84 -16.34
CA MET A 104 -14.35 10.97 -15.80
C MET A 104 -15.76 11.50 -16.06
N ALA A 105 -15.92 12.80 -16.39
CA ALA A 105 -17.20 13.35 -16.85
C ALA A 105 -17.64 12.73 -18.20
N ASP A 106 -16.69 12.26 -19.00
CA ASP A 106 -16.94 11.56 -20.27
C ASP A 106 -17.14 10.04 -20.06
N CYS A 107 -17.06 9.55 -18.81
CA CYS A 107 -17.15 8.15 -18.41
C CYS A 107 -18.33 7.89 -17.44
N PRO A 108 -19.59 8.07 -17.87
CA PRO A 108 -20.74 8.10 -16.96
C PRO A 108 -21.13 6.74 -16.36
N ALA A 109 -20.57 5.63 -16.87
CA ALA A 109 -20.85 4.30 -16.35
C ALA A 109 -20.35 4.12 -14.91
N GLU A 110 -19.32 4.87 -14.52
CA GLU A 110 -18.63 4.65 -13.26
C GLU A 110 -18.78 5.85 -12.31
N PRO A 111 -19.64 5.75 -11.29
CA PRO A 111 -19.83 6.82 -10.34
C PRO A 111 -18.56 7.00 -9.51
N LEU A 112 -18.13 8.26 -9.39
CA LEU A 112 -17.12 8.65 -8.41
C LEU A 112 -17.75 8.79 -7.03
N ILE A 113 -16.90 8.75 -6.00
CA ILE A 113 -17.32 9.10 -4.63
C ILE A 113 -17.94 10.50 -4.57
N THR A 114 -18.84 10.71 -3.61
CA THR A 114 -19.52 12.01 -3.44
C THR A 114 -18.50 13.12 -3.21
N GLY A 115 -18.66 14.24 -3.93
CA GLY A 115 -17.78 15.40 -3.82
C GLY A 115 -16.51 15.35 -4.70
N ALA A 116 -16.27 14.25 -5.42
CA ALA A 116 -15.23 14.24 -6.44
C ALA A 116 -15.61 15.13 -7.65
N ASP A 117 -14.63 15.84 -8.21
CA ASP A 117 -14.79 16.62 -9.45
C ASP A 117 -14.52 15.74 -10.68
N PRO A 118 -15.55 15.29 -11.43
CA PRO A 118 -15.35 14.40 -12.57
C PRO A 118 -14.60 15.06 -13.74
N VAL A 119 -14.56 16.39 -13.82
CA VAL A 119 -13.87 17.12 -14.91
C VAL A 119 -12.36 17.16 -14.66
N GLY A 120 -11.94 17.30 -13.41
CA GLY A 120 -10.54 17.36 -13.00
C GLY A 120 -9.83 16.00 -12.93
N ILE A 121 -10.51 14.89 -13.20
CA ILE A 121 -10.00 13.54 -13.02
C ILE A 121 -10.00 12.82 -14.35
N THR A 122 -8.84 12.29 -14.75
CA THR A 122 -8.74 11.44 -15.93
C THR A 122 -9.00 9.98 -15.57
N PRO A 123 -9.49 9.15 -16.50
CA PRO A 123 -9.57 7.69 -16.29
C PRO A 123 -8.23 7.07 -15.88
N CYS A 124 -7.14 7.54 -16.47
CA CYS A 124 -5.82 7.07 -16.13
C CYS A 124 -5.32 7.49 -14.75
N ALA A 125 -5.79 8.63 -14.20
CA ALA A 125 -5.49 8.98 -12.81
C ALA A 125 -6.17 8.01 -11.82
N ILE A 126 -7.37 7.50 -12.14
CA ILE A 126 -8.03 6.46 -11.36
C ILE A 126 -7.22 5.16 -11.43
N ILE A 127 -6.98 4.63 -12.64
CA ILE A 127 -6.26 3.36 -12.84
C ILE A 127 -4.86 3.40 -12.22
N THR A 128 -4.09 4.46 -12.45
CA THR A 128 -2.67 4.46 -12.03
C THR A 128 -2.45 4.79 -10.56
N ARG A 129 -3.37 5.49 -9.90
CA ARG A 129 -3.10 6.09 -8.58
C ARG A 129 -4.21 5.95 -7.55
N SER A 130 -5.48 5.96 -7.96
CA SER A 130 -6.56 6.24 -7.02
C SER A 130 -7.86 5.50 -7.35
N PRO A 131 -7.86 4.15 -7.38
CA PRO A 131 -9.08 3.37 -7.60
C PRO A 131 -10.16 3.68 -6.54
N GLU A 132 -9.78 4.03 -5.31
CA GLU A 132 -10.68 4.38 -4.20
C GLU A 132 -11.59 5.58 -4.49
N ARG A 133 -11.33 6.34 -5.55
CA ARG A 133 -12.20 7.46 -5.96
C ARG A 133 -13.43 6.99 -6.73
N LEU A 134 -13.47 5.73 -7.17
CA LEU A 134 -14.68 5.09 -7.66
C LEU A 134 -15.58 4.74 -6.47
N ALA A 135 -16.88 4.99 -6.60
CA ALA A 135 -17.82 4.75 -5.51
C ALA A 135 -17.81 3.28 -5.06
N ASP A 136 -17.72 2.34 -5.99
CA ASP A 136 -17.65 0.90 -5.69
C ASP A 136 -16.31 0.44 -5.12
N CYS A 137 -15.26 1.27 -5.20
CA CYS A 137 -13.94 0.99 -4.62
C CYS A 137 -13.64 1.83 -3.36
N ALA A 138 -14.59 2.65 -2.88
CA ALA A 138 -14.36 3.61 -1.79
C ALA A 138 -13.85 2.94 -0.50
N PHE A 139 -14.20 1.67 -0.27
CA PHE A 139 -13.77 0.88 0.88
C PHE A 139 -12.26 0.59 0.90
N VAL A 140 -11.53 0.83 -0.20
CA VAL A 140 -10.08 0.62 -0.25
C VAL A 140 -9.36 1.68 0.60
N ALA A 141 -9.89 2.89 0.68
CA ALA A 141 -9.33 3.97 1.49
C ALA A 141 -9.66 3.81 2.98
N PRO A 142 -8.77 4.26 3.90
CA PRO A 142 -9.12 4.38 5.30
C PRO A 142 -10.26 5.39 5.47
N PRO A 143 -11.15 5.19 6.46
CA PRO A 143 -12.19 6.16 6.76
C PRO A 143 -11.57 7.51 7.13
N GLU A 144 -12.18 8.62 6.73
CA GLU A 144 -11.63 9.97 6.89
C GLU A 144 -11.45 10.42 8.36
N ASP A 145 -11.92 9.63 9.33
CA ASP A 145 -11.83 9.88 10.77
C ASP A 145 -10.93 8.90 11.55
N ALA A 146 -10.01 8.18 10.88
CA ALA A 146 -8.93 7.47 11.59
C ALA A 146 -7.88 8.48 12.10
N GLY A 147 -8.33 9.37 13.00
CA GLY A 147 -7.48 10.23 13.79
C GLY A 147 -6.39 9.40 14.41
N THR A 148 -5.15 9.84 14.24
CA THR A 148 -3.99 9.27 14.91
C THR A 148 -4.19 9.39 16.41
N THR A 149 -4.79 8.40 17.05
CA THR A 149 -4.58 8.16 18.47
C THR A 149 -3.18 7.57 18.57
N PRO A 150 -2.19 8.30 19.12
CA PRO A 150 -0.86 7.72 19.35
C PRO A 150 -1.03 6.52 20.28
N PRO A 151 -0.26 5.44 20.11
CA PRO A 151 -0.28 4.35 21.08
C PRO A 151 0.09 4.90 22.46
N ASP A 152 -0.77 4.65 23.46
CA ASP A 152 -0.49 4.95 24.86
C ASP A 152 0.77 4.18 25.29
N THR A 153 1.91 4.87 25.32
CA THR A 153 3.12 4.36 25.97
C THR A 153 2.98 4.57 27.48
N SER A 154 2.21 3.71 28.13
CA SER A 154 2.22 3.56 29.58
C SER A 154 2.66 2.15 29.93
N ASP A 155 3.96 1.97 30.16
CA ASP A 155 4.39 1.26 31.36
C ASP A 155 5.85 1.59 31.69
N ALA A 156 6.00 2.30 32.80
CA ALA A 156 7.27 2.62 33.43
C ALA A 156 7.68 1.42 34.29
N GLY A 157 8.66 0.65 33.81
CA GLY A 157 9.35 -0.35 34.62
C GLY A 157 10.39 0.32 35.51
N ASP A 158 9.98 0.63 36.74
CA ASP A 158 10.83 1.07 37.86
C ASP A 158 11.88 -0.01 38.17
N ALA A 159 13.17 0.35 38.06
CA ALA A 159 14.27 -0.51 38.49
C ALA A 159 14.81 0.01 39.81
N GLY A 160 14.42 -0.66 40.89
CA GLY A 160 14.83 -0.38 42.26
C GLY A 160 16.34 -0.46 42.46
N ASP A 161 16.85 0.59 43.09
CA ASP A 161 18.16 0.75 43.69
C ASP A 161 18.38 -0.30 44.81
N ALA A 162 19.54 -0.94 44.83
CA ALA A 162 19.95 -1.84 45.91
C ALA A 162 21.37 -1.46 46.37
N THR A 163 21.42 -0.64 47.41
CA THR A 163 22.57 -0.45 48.29
C THR A 163 22.65 -1.61 49.29
N ASP A 164 23.76 -2.37 49.28
CA ASP A 164 24.76 -2.53 50.37
C ASP A 164 25.79 -3.59 49.96
#